data_AF-A0A7S3U8L3-F1
#
_entry.id   AF-A0A7S3U8L3-F1
#
_cell.length_a   1.000
_cell.length_b   1.000
_cell.length_c   1.000
_cell.angle_alpha   90.00
_cell.angle_beta   90.00
_cell.angle_gamma   90.00
#
_symmetry.space_group_name_H-M   'P 1'
#
loop_
_entity.id
_entity.type
_entity.pdbx_description
1 polymer ?
#
loop_
_entity_poly.entity_id
_entity_poly.type
_entity_poly.pdbx_seq_one_letter_code
_entity_poly.pdbx_strand_id
1 'polypeptide(L)'
;GQTLSTFAYWLRGSWKLQLTEEQTVACLQVMKGVTRAIVYLHTRSPAVVHSDLKPGNIMVESSTKSPSAKLLDFGLSRVVSRHAKVHGGTRGFVAPELQAGCLEAP
;
A
#
# COMPACT_ATOMS: atom_id res chain seq x y z
N GLY A 1 31.28 -18.58 -7.74
CA GLY A 1 30.17 -19.50 -7.46
C GLY A 1 29.25 -18.98 -6.36
N GLN A 2 28.48 -17.93 -6.64
CA GLN A 2 27.41 -17.42 -5.75
C GLN A 2 26.05 -17.29 -6.46
N THR A 3 26.00 -17.51 -7.78
CA THR A 3 24.78 -17.33 -8.59
C THR A 3 23.83 -18.52 -8.53
N LEU A 4 24.36 -19.74 -8.33
CA LEU A 4 23.57 -20.97 -8.31
C LEU A 4 22.79 -21.15 -6.99
N SER A 5 23.26 -20.61 -5.87
CA SER A 5 22.54 -20.70 -4.59
C SER A 5 21.26 -19.87 -4.62
N THR A 6 21.31 -18.64 -5.13
CA THR A 6 20.15 -17.73 -5.21
C THR A 6 19.07 -18.26 -6.14
N PHE A 7 19.46 -18.84 -7.28
CA PHE A 7 18.52 -19.44 -8.23
C PHE A 7 17.88 -20.74 -7.71
N ALA A 8 18.64 -21.54 -6.94
CA ALA A 8 18.12 -22.74 -6.29
C ALA A 8 17.16 -22.45 -5.12
N TYR A 9 17.22 -21.26 -4.51
CA TYR A 9 16.21 -20.79 -3.56
C TYR A 9 14.90 -20.39 -4.24
N TRP A 10 14.99 -19.81 -5.45
CA TRP A 10 13.83 -19.43 -6.25
C TRP A 10 12.99 -20.65 -6.67
N LEU A 11 13.64 -21.71 -7.13
CA LEU A 11 12.98 -22.95 -7.58
C LEU A 11 12.44 -23.83 -6.43
N ARG A 12 12.96 -23.67 -5.20
CA ARG A 12 12.52 -24.45 -4.02
C ARG A 12 11.24 -23.95 -3.36
N GLY A 13 10.59 -22.92 -3.91
CA GLY A 13 9.33 -22.40 -3.37
C GLY A 13 9.49 -21.81 -1.96
N SER A 14 10.71 -21.41 -1.56
CA SER A 14 11.02 -20.86 -0.24
C SER A 14 10.56 -19.40 -0.06
N TRP A 15 9.48 -19.00 -0.74
CA TRP A 15 8.78 -17.72 -0.57
C TRP A 15 7.60 -17.83 0.40
N LYS A 16 7.41 -18.96 1.08
CA LYS A 16 6.42 -19.06 2.15
C LYS A 16 6.94 -18.30 3.36
N LEU A 17 6.64 -16.99 3.38
CA LEU A 17 6.37 -16.31 4.64
C LEU A 17 5.27 -17.12 5.34
N GLN A 18 5.67 -18.07 6.19
CA GLN A 18 4.75 -18.77 7.06
C GLN A 18 4.43 -17.81 8.19
N LEU A 19 3.41 -16.99 7.97
CA LEU A 19 2.80 -16.25 9.06
C LEU A 19 2.15 -17.26 10.01
N THR A 20 2.30 -17.04 11.30
CA THR A 20 1.49 -17.74 12.29
C THR A 20 0.02 -17.36 12.12
N GLU A 21 -0.88 -18.10 12.75
CA GLU A 21 -2.30 -17.75 12.77
C GLU A 21 -2.50 -16.35 13.39
N GLU A 22 -1.79 -16.05 14.48
CA GLU A 22 -1.82 -14.73 15.13
C GLU A 22 -1.33 -13.62 14.19
N GLN A 23 -0.24 -13.85 13.46
CA GLN A 23 0.28 -12.88 12.49
C GLN A 23 -0.69 -12.68 11.33
N THR A 24 -1.33 -13.75 10.85
CA THR A 24 -2.35 -13.68 9.79
C THR A 24 -3.56 -12.86 10.25
N VAL A 25 -4.06 -13.11 11.45
CA VAL A 25 -5.16 -12.33 12.05
C VAL A 25 -4.75 -10.87 12.22
N ALA A 26 -3.54 -10.60 12.71
CA ALA A 26 -3.03 -9.22 12.84
C ALA A 26 -2.97 -8.50 11.49
N CYS A 27 -2.46 -9.17 10.43
CA CYS A 27 -2.44 -8.63 9.07
C CYS A 27 -3.85 -8.27 8.57
N LEU A 28 -4.84 -9.15 8.80
CA LEU A 28 -6.23 -8.89 8.41
C LEU A 28 -6.83 -7.68 9.14
N GLN A 29 -6.53 -7.50 10.42
CA GLN A 29 -6.98 -6.33 11.18
C GLN A 29 -6.36 -5.03 10.66
N VAL A 30 -5.06 -5.05 10.35
CA VAL A 30 -4.36 -3.91 9.75
C VAL A 30 -4.96 -3.58 8.38
N MET A 31 -5.13 -4.57 7.50
CA MET A 31 -5.76 -4.39 6.18
C MET A 31 -7.16 -3.80 6.31
N LYS A 32 -7.98 -4.32 7.22
CA LYS A 32 -9.32 -3.79 7.50
C LYS A 32 -9.28 -2.33 7.95
N GLY A 33 -8.33 -1.95 8.79
CA GLY A 33 -8.12 -0.56 9.22
C GLY A 33 -7.76 0.36 8.06
N VAL A 34 -6.82 -0.06 7.20
CA VAL A 34 -6.42 0.67 6.00
C VAL A 34 -7.61 0.83 5.04
N THR A 35 -8.34 -0.23 4.74
CA THR A 35 -9.51 -0.17 3.85
C THR A 35 -10.59 0.77 4.39
N ARG A 36 -10.84 0.76 5.71
CA ARG A 36 -11.78 1.71 6.33
C ARG A 36 -11.34 3.17 6.15
N ALA A 37 -10.06 3.46 6.32
CA ALA A 37 -9.52 4.80 6.10
C ALA A 37 -9.68 5.24 4.63
N ILE A 38 -9.39 4.35 3.68
CA ILE A 38 -9.58 4.63 2.25
C ILE A 38 -11.05 4.86 1.91
N VAL A 39 -11.97 4.02 2.40
CA VAL A 39 -13.42 4.21 2.22
C VAL A 39 -13.86 5.56 2.80
N TYR A 40 -13.36 5.93 3.97
CA TYR A 40 -13.67 7.23 4.57
C TYR A 40 -13.27 8.40 3.65
N LEU A 41 -12.06 8.37 3.08
CA LEU A 41 -11.57 9.40 2.16
C LEU A 41 -12.40 9.45 0.86
N HIS A 42 -12.68 8.29 0.28
CA HIS A 42 -13.40 8.17 -0.99
C HIS A 42 -14.88 8.54 -0.88
N THR A 43 -15.47 8.46 0.32
CA THR A 43 -16.86 8.85 0.59
C THR A 43 -17.03 10.32 0.96
N ARG A 44 -15.95 11.12 1.04
CA ARG A 44 -16.07 12.57 1.18
C ARG A 44 -16.69 13.18 -0.08
N SER A 45 -17.32 14.34 0.07
CA SER A 45 -17.83 15.13 -1.05
C SER A 45 -17.22 16.54 -0.98
N PRO A 46 -16.24 16.86 -1.84
CA PRO A 46 -15.63 16.02 -2.88
C PRO A 46 -14.74 14.89 -2.32
N ALA A 47 -14.58 13.81 -3.09
CA ALA A 47 -13.78 12.64 -2.69
C ALA A 47 -12.29 13.00 -2.57
N VAL A 48 -11.58 12.33 -1.66
CA VAL A 48 -10.13 12.52 -1.46
C VAL A 48 -9.40 11.24 -1.85
N VAL A 49 -8.33 11.35 -2.62
CA VAL A 49 -7.44 10.24 -2.96
C VAL A 49 -6.10 10.45 -2.25
N HIS A 50 -5.57 9.40 -1.59
CA HIS A 50 -4.31 9.48 -0.84
C HIS A 50 -3.07 9.59 -1.74
N SER A 51 -3.09 8.92 -2.89
CA SER A 51 -2.03 8.83 -3.93
C SER A 51 -0.70 8.17 -3.53
N ASP A 52 -0.37 8.07 -2.24
CA ASP A 52 0.88 7.44 -1.78
C ASP A 52 0.68 6.34 -0.73
N LEU A 53 -0.21 5.38 -1.02
CA LEU A 53 -0.48 4.26 -0.11
C LEU A 53 0.66 3.23 -0.19
N LYS A 54 1.44 3.12 0.88
CA LYS A 54 2.57 2.18 1.02
C LYS A 54 2.76 1.80 2.50
N PRO A 55 3.46 0.70 2.82
CA PRO A 55 3.73 0.31 4.21
C PRO A 55 4.34 1.42 5.07
N GLY A 56 5.25 2.23 4.49
CA GLY A 56 5.87 3.36 5.20
C GLY A 56 4.92 4.49 5.59
N ASN A 57 3.73 4.55 4.97
CA ASN A 57 2.68 5.54 5.27
C ASN A 57 1.53 4.94 6.09
N ILE A 58 1.73 3.76 6.70
CA ILE A 58 0.76 3.11 7.56
C ILE A 58 1.40 2.95 8.94
N MET A 59 0.85 3.65 9.93
CA MET A 59 1.22 3.45 11.33
C MET A 59 0.37 2.32 11.90
N VAL A 60 1.02 1.32 12.49
CA VAL A 60 0.35 0.22 13.20
C VAL A 60 0.67 0.34 14.69
N GLU A 61 -0.37 0.39 15.51
CA GLU A 61 -0.22 0.36 16.97
C GLU A 61 0.21 -1.03 17.44
N SER A 62 1.20 -1.10 18.34
CA SER A 62 1.86 -2.34 18.82
C SER A 62 0.97 -3.27 19.68
N SER A 63 -0.34 -3.05 19.68
CA SER A 63 -1.33 -3.88 20.35
C SER A 63 -1.46 -5.21 19.62
N THR A 64 -0.96 -6.30 20.22
CA THR A 64 -1.01 -7.64 19.62
C THR A 64 -2.42 -8.22 19.55
N LYS A 65 -3.34 -7.77 20.42
CA LYS A 65 -4.72 -8.27 20.49
C LYS A 65 -5.67 -7.56 19.52
N SER A 66 -5.40 -6.30 19.21
CA SER A 66 -6.22 -5.49 18.32
C SER A 66 -5.38 -4.37 17.70
N PRO A 67 -4.53 -4.68 16.71
CA PRO A 67 -3.70 -3.68 16.07
C PRO A 67 -4.58 -2.68 15.34
N SER A 68 -4.38 -1.39 15.60
CA SER A 68 -5.06 -0.30 14.90
C SER A 68 -4.13 0.27 13.82
N ALA A 69 -4.66 0.52 12.64
CA ALA A 69 -3.91 1.08 11.52
C ALA A 69 -4.38 2.53 11.23
N LYS A 70 -3.43 3.44 11.04
CA LYS A 70 -3.68 4.84 10.67
C LYS A 70 -2.86 5.20 9.44
N LEU A 71 -3.49 5.90 8.50
CA LEU A 71 -2.78 6.47 7.36
C LEU A 71 -1.98 7.69 7.78
N LEU A 72 -0.79 7.81 7.23
CA LEU A 72 0.14 8.92 7.39
C LEU A 72 0.42 9.56 6.03
N ASP A 73 1.01 10.76 6.07
CA ASP A 73 1.55 11.46 4.90
C ASP A 73 0.55 11.69 3.76
N PHE A 74 -0.23 12.77 3.92
CA PHE A 74 -1.16 13.26 2.91
C PHE A 74 -0.50 14.23 1.91
N GLY A 75 0.84 14.29 1.83
CA GLY A 75 1.56 15.26 0.98
C GLY A 75 1.28 15.11 -0.51
N LEU A 76 0.90 13.91 -0.96
CA LEU A 76 0.47 13.63 -2.34
C LEU A 76 -1.06 13.44 -2.48
N SER A 77 -1.81 13.66 -1.39
CA SER A 77 -3.25 13.52 -1.41
C SER A 77 -3.91 14.64 -2.22
N ARG A 78 -5.03 14.32 -2.86
CA ARG A 78 -5.75 15.27 -3.71
C ARG A 78 -7.26 15.12 -3.57
N VAL A 79 -7.94 16.26 -3.68
CA VAL A 79 -9.38 16.30 -3.86
C VAL A 79 -9.70 15.98 -5.32
N VAL A 80 -10.58 15.02 -5.55
CA VAL A 80 -11.04 14.63 -6.89
C VAL A 80 -11.86 15.77 -7.48
N SER A 81 -11.35 16.36 -8.56
CA SER A 81 -12.04 17.35 -9.37
C SER A 81 -11.65 17.17 -10.83
N ARG A 82 -12.39 17.77 -11.75
CA ARG A 82 -12.11 17.70 -13.21
C ARG A 82 -10.71 18.22 -13.58
N HIS A 83 -10.10 19.05 -12.74
CA HIS A 83 -8.79 19.65 -12.99
C HIS A 83 -7.70 19.12 -12.03
N ALA A 84 -8.00 18.09 -11.24
CA ALA A 84 -7.06 17.53 -10.29
C ALA A 84 -5.92 16.81 -11.03
N LYS A 85 -4.72 17.40 -11.04
CA LYS A 85 -3.51 16.74 -11.54
C LYS A 85 -3.22 15.51 -10.68
N VAL A 86 -2.77 14.43 -11.32
CA VAL A 86 -2.23 13.28 -10.62
C VAL A 86 -0.79 13.63 -10.23
N HIS A 87 -0.47 13.55 -8.94
CA HIS A 87 0.86 13.84 -8.43
C HIS A 87 1.52 12.55 -7.95
N GLY A 88 2.46 12.04 -8.74
CA GLY A 88 3.46 11.06 -8.33
C GLY A 88 2.92 9.83 -7.60
N GLY A 89 3.70 9.39 -6.61
CA GLY A 89 3.48 8.19 -5.81
C GLY A 89 4.75 7.34 -5.75
N THR A 90 4.79 6.40 -4.81
CA THR A 90 5.99 5.57 -4.61
C THR A 90 6.06 4.42 -5.63
N ARG A 91 7.20 4.31 -6.35
CA ARG A 91 7.48 3.20 -7.28
C ARG A 91 7.23 1.84 -6.61
N GLY A 92 6.53 0.94 -7.30
CA GLY A 92 6.12 -0.37 -6.78
C GLY A 92 4.78 -0.39 -6.05
N PHE A 93 4.20 0.79 -5.74
CA PHE A 93 2.86 0.92 -5.15
C PHE A 93 1.90 1.77 -6.01
N VAL A 94 2.44 2.52 -6.97
CA VAL A 94 1.66 3.27 -7.96
C VAL A 94 0.92 2.32 -8.89
N ALA A 95 -0.33 2.67 -9.21
CA ALA A 95 -1.17 1.92 -10.12
C ALA A 95 -0.65 1.98 -11.57
N PRO A 96 -0.80 0.91 -12.38
CA PRO A 96 -0.18 0.81 -13.70
C PRO A 96 -0.61 1.91 -14.68
N GLU A 97 -1.85 2.37 -14.62
CA GLU A 97 -2.38 3.47 -15.43
C GLU A 97 -1.69 4.81 -15.13
N LEU A 98 -1.27 5.02 -13.88
CA LEU A 98 -0.52 6.21 -13.48
C LEU A 98 0.96 6.08 -13.87
N GLN A 99 1.50 4.86 -13.85
CA GLN A 99 2.85 4.59 -14.32
C GLN A 99 2.97 4.73 -15.84
N ALA A 100 2.00 4.20 -16.59
CA ALA A 100 1.91 4.35 -18.05
C ALA A 100 1.64 5.80 -18.44
N GLY A 101 0.71 6.49 -17.78
CA GLY A 101 0.43 7.91 -18.02
C GLY A 101 1.59 8.86 -17.67
N CYS A 102 2.52 8.42 -16.79
CA CYS A 102 3.75 9.15 -16.50
C CYS A 102 4.88 8.87 -17.52
N LEU A 103 4.76 7.79 -18.31
CA LEU A 103 5.67 7.43 -19.40
C LEU A 103 5.20 7.94 -20.77
N GLU A 104 3.92 8.32 -20.89
CA GLU A 104 3.33 8.87 -22.12
C GLU A 104 3.06 10.38 -22.09
N ALA A 105 3.61 11.10 -21.10
CA ALA A 105 3.64 12.56 -21.19
C ALA A 105 4.70 12.97 -22.24
N PRO A 106 4.35 13.79 -23.26
CA PRO A 106 5.31 14.29 -24.25
C PRO A 106 6.38 15.20 -23.64
#